data_AF-A0A645HD77-F1
#
_entry.id   AF-A0A645HD77-F1
#
_cell.length_a   1.000
_cell.length_b   1.000
_cell.length_c   1.000
_cell.angle_alpha   90.00
_cell.angle_beta   90.00
_cell.angle_gamma   90.00
#
_symmetry.space_group_name_H-M   'P 1'
#
loop_
_entity.id
_entity.type
_entity.pdbx_description
1 polymer ?
#
loop_
_entity_poly.entity_id
_entity_poly.type
_entity_poly.pdbx_seq_one_letter_code
_entity_poly.pdbx_strand_id
1 'polypeptide(L)' 'MAPNCTLADAYATAFMVLGVDSAMKVCKTIEGMDCYLIYTNKDGEYQVTYTEGFKKYLKK' A
#
# COMPACT_ATOMS: atom_id res chain seq x y z
N MET A 1 -5.76 -0.68 -3.87
CA MET A 1 -6.94 -0.36 -4.69
C MET A 1 -6.66 0.93 -5.43
N ALA A 2 -6.90 0.94 -6.74
CA ALA A 2 -6.79 2.09 -7.61
C ALA A 2 -7.94 2.04 -8.65
N PRO A 3 -8.23 3.13 -9.38
CA PRO A 3 -9.34 3.18 -10.32
C PRO A 3 -9.26 2.17 -11.48
N ASN A 4 -8.07 1.70 -11.84
CA ASN A 4 -7.87 0.67 -12.85
C ASN A 4 -6.67 -0.22 -12.53
N CYS A 5 -6.62 -1.38 -13.19
CA CYS A 5 -5.61 -2.42 -12.96
C CYS A 5 -4.19 -1.93 -13.28
N THR A 6 -4.01 -1.22 -14.40
CA THR A 6 -2.70 -0.72 -14.84
C THR A 6 -2.07 0.22 -13.82
N LEU A 7 -2.85 1.13 -13.23
CA LEU A 7 -2.37 1.99 -12.15
C LEU A 7 -2.01 1.18 -10.90
N ALA A 8 -2.85 0.22 -10.52
CA ALA A 8 -2.58 -0.63 -9.35
C ALA A 8 -1.27 -1.41 -9.50
N ASP A 9 -1.01 -1.98 -10.68
CA ASP A 9 0.18 -2.77 -10.97
C ASP A 9 1.46 -1.91 -11.03
N ALA A 10 1.37 -0.75 -11.69
CA ALA A 10 2.48 0.21 -11.75
C ALA A 10 2.89 0.70 -10.36
N TYR A 11 1.92 1.08 -9.52
CA TYR A 11 2.20 1.52 -8.16
C TYR A 11 2.66 0.38 -7.25
N ALA A 12 2.13 -0.83 -7.39
CA ALA A 12 2.62 -1.99 -6.64
C ALA A 12 4.11 -2.23 -6.90
N THR A 13 4.54 -2.19 -8.16
CA THR A 13 5.96 -2.32 -8.53
C THR A 13 6.79 -1.16 -7.97
N ALA A 14 6.32 0.08 -8.11
CA ALA A 14 7.02 1.25 -7.58
C ALA A 14 7.17 1.20 -6.05
N PHE A 15 6.15 0.73 -5.33
CA PHE A 15 6.17 0.64 -3.87
C PHE A 15 7.13 -0.40 -3.33
N MET A 16 7.36 -1.49 -4.07
CA MET A 16 8.40 -2.47 -3.73
C MET A 16 9.80 -1.86 -3.79
N VAL A 17 10.04 -0.87 -4.67
CA VAL A 17 11.32 -0.17 -4.80
C VAL A 17 11.46 0.98 -3.79
N LEU A 18 10.39 1.74 -3.58
CA LEU A 18 10.39 2.92 -2.70
C LEU A 18 10.47 2.57 -1.21
N GLY A 19 10.01 1.37 -0.83
CA GLY A 19 9.87 0.97 0.57
C GLY A 19 8.64 1.58 1.25
N VAL A 20 8.35 1.07 2.44
CA VAL A 20 7.06 1.24 3.14
C VAL A 20 6.73 2.71 3.43
N ASP A 21 7.67 3.48 3.99
CA ASP A 21 7.42 4.87 4.39
C ASP A 21 7.12 5.79 3.20
N SER A 22 7.94 5.69 2.15
CA SER A 22 7.80 6.49 0.93
C SER A 22 6.56 6.07 0.14
N ALA A 23 6.34 4.75 -0.01
CA ALA A 23 5.13 4.22 -0.62
C ALA A 23 3.87 4.74 0.09
N MET A 24 3.90 4.81 1.42
CA MET A 24 2.75 5.26 2.17
C MET A 24 2.47 6.76 2.06
N LYS A 25 3.53 7.59 1.94
CA LYS A 25 3.39 9.01 1.64
C LYS A 25 2.77 9.23 0.26
N VAL A 26 3.31 8.57 -0.76
CA VAL A 26 2.78 8.67 -2.14
C VAL A 26 1.33 8.22 -2.17
N CYS A 27 1.01 7.10 -1.53
CA CYS A 27 -0.36 6.58 -1.57
C CYS A 27 -1.40 7.52 -0.95
N LYS A 28 -1.04 8.23 0.13
CA LYS A 28 -1.94 9.23 0.74
C LYS A 28 -2.14 10.49 -0.12
N THR A 29 -1.29 10.74 -1.11
CA THR A 29 -1.41 11.92 -1.99
C THR A 29 -2.31 11.70 -3.20
N ILE A 30 -2.65 10.45 -3.54
CA ILE A 30 -3.43 10.11 -4.73
C ILE A 30 -4.88 9.85 -4.31
N GLU A 31 -5.78 10.74 -4.72
CA GLU A 31 -7.20 10.57 -4.47
C GLU A 31 -7.75 9.29 -5.12
N GLY A 32 -8.58 8.56 -4.37
CA GLY A 32 -9.14 7.29 -4.83
C GLY A 32 -8.16 6.12 -4.80
N MET A 33 -6.96 6.29 -4.22
CA MET A 33 -6.01 5.20 -4.00
C MET A 33 -5.99 4.75 -2.55
N ASP A 34 -6.09 3.44 -2.34
CA ASP A 34 -5.93 2.80 -1.04
C ASP A 34 -4.80 1.77 -1.11
N CYS A 35 -3.95 1.72 -0.09
CA CYS A 35 -2.81 0.80 -0.08
C CYS A 35 -2.86 -0.12 1.12
N TYR A 36 -2.38 -1.34 0.89
CA TYR A 36 -2.16 -2.36 1.90
C TYR A 36 -0.80 -2.97 1.64
N LEU A 37 0.10 -2.84 2.59
CA LEU A 37 1.50 -3.23 2.48
C LEU A 37 1.78 -4.25 3.58
N ILE A 38 2.33 -5.40 3.16
CA ILE A 38 2.93 -6.38 4.06
C ILE A 38 4.44 -6.26 3.88
N TYR A 39 5.17 -6.18 4.98
CA TYR A 39 6.61 -6.05 4.97
C TYR A 39 7.22 -6.72 6.19
N THR A 40 8.54 -6.88 6.19
CA THR A 40 9.29 -7.45 7.30
C THR A 40 10.03 -6.34 8.02
N ASN A 41 9.95 -6.30 9.36
CA ASN A 41 10.77 -5.39 10.16
C ASN A 41 12.24 -5.87 10.23
N LYS A 42 13.09 -5.11 10.92
CA LYS A 42 14.52 -5.46 11.07
C LYS A 42 14.75 -6.79 11.79
N ASP A 43 13.79 -7.22 12.58
CA ASP A 43 13.84 -8.44 13.39
C ASP A 43 13.29 -9.67 12.65
N GLY A 44 12.87 -9.51 11.38
CA GLY A 44 12.33 -10.62 10.59
C GLY A 44 10.83 -10.86 10.77
N GLU A 45 10.14 -10.01 11.55
CA GLU A 45 8.71 -10.17 11.83
C GLU A 45 7.85 -9.50 10.76
N TYR A 46 6.76 -10.17 10.40
CA TYR A 46 5.77 -9.62 9.49
C TYR A 46 5.02 -8.46 10.13
N GLN A 47 4.95 -7.36 9.39
CA GLN A 47 4.22 -6.17 9.73
C GLN A 47 3.26 -5.83 8.60
N VAL A 48 2.17 -5.18 8.97
CA VAL A 48 1.13 -4.75 8.04
C VAL A 48 0.83 -3.29 8.28
N THR A 49 0.75 -2.52 7.19
CA THR A 49 0.25 -1.15 7.22
C THR A 49 -0.70 -0.92 6.06
N TYR A 50 -1.72 -0.10 6.27
CA TYR A 50 -2.71 0.20 5.25
C TYR A 50 -3.34 1.58 5.45
N THR A 51 -3.93 2.13 4.38
CA THR A 51 -4.71 3.37 4.47
C THR A 51 -6.02 3.14 5.19
N GLU A 52 -6.53 4.16 5.88
CA GLU A 52 -7.85 4.10 6.51
C GLU A 52 -8.96 3.71 5.53
N GLY A 53 -8.88 4.21 4.29
CA GLY A 53 -9.82 3.86 3.23
C GLY A 53 -9.75 2.39 2.81
N PHE A 54 -8.64 1.68 3.05
CA PHE A 54 -8.54 0.25 2.76
C PHE A 54 -9.38 -0.61 3.71
N LYS A 55 -9.69 -0.14 4.93
CA LYS A 55 -10.47 -0.88 5.93
C LYS A 55 -11.83 -1.36 5.41
N LYS A 56 -12.46 -0.61 4.50
CA LYS A 56 -13.76 -0.96 3.90
C LYS A 56 -13.73 -2.25 3.07
N TYR A 57 -12.54 -2.71 2.66
CA TYR A 57 -12.35 -3.93 1.88
C TYR A 57 -12.00 -5.14 2.75
N LEU A 58 -11.63 -4.93 4.02
CA LEU A 58 -11.35 -6.02 4.94
C LEU A 58 -12.69 -6.60 5.42
N LYS A 59 -13.06 -7.75 4.88
CA LYS A 59 -14.18 -8.54 5.42
C LYS A 59 -13.73 -9.28 6.68
N LYS A 60 -14.64 -9.33 7.64
CA LYS A 60 -14.50 -10.10 8.89
C LYS A 60 -14.72 -11.59 8.63
#